data_AF-A0A5C9CGI8-F1
#
_entry.id   AF-A0A5C9CGI8-F1
#
_cell.length_a   1.000
_cell.length_b   1.000
_cell.length_c   1.000
_cell.angle_alpha   90.00
_cell.angle_beta   90.00
_cell.angle_gamma   90.00
#
_symmetry.space_group_name_H-M   'P 1'
#
loop_
_entity.id
_entity.type
_entity.pdbx_description
1 polymer ?
#
loop_
_entity_poly.entity_id
_entity_poly.type
_entity_poly.pdbx_seq_one_letter_code
_entity_poly.pdbx_strand_id
1 'polypeptide(L)'
;MKNVAGYDVSRLLAGSLGTLGLLTEISLKVLPIAPGDATLVFALDQARALTQLHRWGAQPLPLNASCWVRDDTAPGSPELLFVRLRGALAAVESACTQMLAELPGQRLDNAQTMGDWAACRDQTLPFFTQPAQATEPLALWRLSLPQTAPVLHLPWAQLVEWHGGLRWLWAPESAQAQLRQEAARVGGIATLFRASCANTTRAASVFDALNPATEQIHRRLKAEFDPAGIFNPGRMFTGL
;
A
#
# COMPACT_ATOMS: atom_id res chain seq x y z
N MET A 1 14.03 -8.87 -18.74
CA MET A 1 14.42 -10.19 -19.27
C MET A 1 13.27 -10.68 -20.14
N LYS A 2 13.47 -10.94 -21.43
CA LYS A 2 12.49 -11.73 -22.19
C LYS A 2 12.87 -13.18 -21.95
N ASN A 3 12.14 -13.86 -21.07
CA ASN A 3 12.29 -15.29 -20.86
C ASN A 3 10.99 -15.94 -21.34
N VAL A 4 11.06 -16.75 -22.39
CA VAL A 4 9.89 -17.29 -23.12
C VAL A 4 9.82 -18.82 -23.02
N ALA A 5 10.68 -19.43 -22.20
CA ALA A 5 10.68 -20.88 -21.96
C ALA A 5 10.61 -21.20 -20.46
N GLY A 6 9.66 -22.05 -20.09
CA GLY A 6 9.50 -22.57 -18.71
C GLY A 6 8.68 -21.67 -17.77
N TYR A 7 8.55 -22.14 -16.52
CA TYR A 7 7.89 -21.39 -15.45
C TYR A 7 8.83 -20.31 -14.86
N ASP A 8 8.29 -19.13 -14.58
CA ASP A 8 9.03 -18.03 -13.96
C ASP A 8 9.18 -18.25 -12.44
N VAL A 9 10.11 -19.10 -12.05
CA VAL A 9 10.43 -19.40 -10.64
C VAL A 9 10.87 -18.14 -9.89
N SER A 10 11.54 -17.20 -10.57
CA SER A 10 12.00 -15.97 -9.93
C SER A 10 10.83 -15.11 -9.41
N ARG A 11 9.74 -15.06 -10.17
CA ARG A 11 8.51 -14.37 -9.76
C ARG A 11 7.80 -15.07 -8.60
N LEU A 12 7.88 -16.40 -8.52
CA LEU A 12 7.31 -17.17 -7.42
C LEU A 12 8.03 -16.89 -6.09
N LEU A 13 9.36 -16.75 -6.13
CA LEU A 13 10.16 -16.48 -4.92
C LEU A 13 9.90 -15.08 -4.35
N ALA A 14 9.57 -14.11 -5.18
CA ALA A 14 9.22 -12.76 -4.74
C ALA A 14 7.94 -12.79 -3.88
N GLY A 15 8.04 -12.36 -2.63
CA GLY A 15 6.91 -12.38 -1.68
C GLY A 15 6.70 -13.73 -0.98
N SER A 16 7.53 -14.75 -1.24
CA SER A 16 7.50 -16.04 -0.52
C SER A 16 7.96 -15.96 0.93
N LEU A 17 8.55 -14.83 1.35
CA LEU A 17 9.06 -14.58 2.70
C LEU A 17 10.03 -15.68 3.19
N GLY A 18 10.82 -16.22 2.25
CA GLY A 18 11.81 -17.26 2.53
C GLY A 18 11.21 -18.63 2.82
N THR A 19 9.93 -18.86 2.52
CA THR A 19 9.27 -20.17 2.70
C THR A 19 9.54 -21.15 1.56
N LEU A 20 9.95 -20.67 0.38
CA LEU A 20 10.19 -21.49 -0.81
C LEU A 20 11.68 -21.57 -1.18
N GLY A 21 12.57 -21.05 -0.34
CA GLY A 21 14.01 -21.05 -0.59
C GLY A 21 14.71 -19.79 -0.09
N LEU A 22 16.03 -19.79 -0.22
CA LEU A 22 16.90 -18.65 0.10
C LEU A 22 17.24 -17.87 -1.17
N LEU A 23 17.04 -16.55 -1.15
CA LEU A 23 17.55 -15.67 -2.20
C LEU A 23 18.99 -15.27 -1.84
N THR A 24 19.95 -15.69 -2.67
CA THR A 24 21.37 -15.37 -2.48
C THR A 24 21.82 -14.20 -3.36
N GLU A 25 21.24 -14.07 -4.54
CA GLU A 25 21.57 -13.04 -5.53
C GLU A 25 20.30 -12.43 -6.11
N ILE A 26 20.31 -11.10 -6.27
CA ILE A 26 19.18 -10.35 -6.82
C ILE A 26 19.70 -9.40 -7.89
N SER A 27 19.16 -9.53 -9.10
CA SER A 27 19.40 -8.59 -10.20
C SER A 27 18.20 -7.67 -10.35
N LEU A 28 18.40 -6.37 -10.18
CA LEU A 28 17.34 -5.36 -10.26
C LEU A 28 17.49 -4.55 -11.56
N LYS A 29 16.38 -4.39 -12.28
CA LYS A 29 16.29 -3.38 -13.34
C LYS A 29 16.03 -2.02 -12.70
N VAL A 30 16.97 -1.10 -12.84
CA VAL A 30 16.78 0.30 -12.40
C VAL A 30 16.14 1.13 -13.51
N LEU A 31 15.33 2.12 -13.12
CA LEU A 31 14.72 3.09 -14.02
C LEU A 31 15.51 4.41 -13.95
N PRO A 32 15.59 5.18 -15.05
CA PRO A 32 16.20 6.51 -15.02
C PRO A 32 15.41 7.44 -14.10
N ILE A 33 16.09 8.43 -13.54
CA ILE A 33 15.45 9.52 -12.80
C ILE A 33 14.62 10.33 -13.80
N ALA A 34 13.33 10.53 -13.50
CA ALA A 34 12.46 11.35 -14.32
C ALA A 34 12.93 12.82 -14.30
N PRO A 35 13.07 13.48 -15.47
CA PRO A 35 13.55 14.86 -15.55
C PRO A 35 12.51 15.89 -15.06
N GLY A 36 11.21 15.56 -15.13
CA GLY A 36 10.13 16.35 -14.58
C GLY A 36 9.54 15.71 -13.33
N ASP A 37 9.27 16.52 -12.32
CA ASP A 37 8.62 16.17 -11.06
C ASP A 37 7.72 17.33 -10.62
N ALA A 38 6.52 17.03 -10.13
CA ALA A 38 5.66 18.02 -9.50
C ALA A 38 4.77 17.37 -8.45
N THR A 39 4.51 18.09 -7.36
CA THR A 39 3.50 17.71 -6.38
C THR A 39 2.34 18.70 -6.41
N LEU A 40 1.13 18.19 -6.55
CA LEU A 40 -0.12 18.94 -6.42
C LEU A 40 -0.82 18.53 -5.13
N VAL A 41 -1.47 19.49 -4.46
CA VAL A 41 -2.34 19.25 -3.30
C VAL A 41 -3.73 19.78 -3.56
N PHE A 42 -4.74 19.03 -3.13
CA PHE A 42 -6.15 19.37 -3.26
C PHE A 42 -6.86 19.14 -1.93
N ALA A 43 -7.74 20.06 -1.53
CA ALA A 43 -8.60 19.88 -0.37
C ALA A 43 -9.83 19.07 -0.78
N LEU A 44 -9.81 17.77 -0.48
CA LEU A 44 -10.84 16.81 -0.86
C LEU A 44 -11.10 15.85 0.28
N ASP A 45 -12.39 15.62 0.56
CA ASP A 45 -12.78 14.45 1.35
C ASP A 45 -12.35 13.15 0.65
N GLN A 46 -12.29 12.06 1.42
CA GLN A 46 -11.80 10.78 0.91
C GLN A 46 -12.58 10.28 -0.32
N ALA A 47 -13.90 10.45 -0.34
CA ALA A 47 -14.75 9.93 -1.42
C ALA A 47 -14.48 10.67 -2.74
N ARG A 48 -14.37 12.00 -2.68
CA ARG A 48 -14.00 12.84 -3.83
C ARG A 48 -12.57 12.57 -4.27
N ALA A 49 -11.64 12.38 -3.34
CA ALA A 49 -10.26 12.03 -3.66
C ALA A 49 -10.15 10.71 -4.44
N LEU A 50 -10.81 9.64 -3.97
CA LEU A 50 -10.86 8.35 -4.68
C LEU A 50 -11.50 8.47 -6.07
N THR A 51 -12.62 9.18 -6.18
CA THR A 51 -13.30 9.42 -7.45
C THR A 51 -12.39 10.16 -8.44
N GLN A 52 -11.69 11.19 -7.97
CA GLN A 52 -10.81 11.98 -8.82
C GLN A 52 -9.56 11.19 -9.25
N LEU A 53 -8.96 10.41 -8.35
CA LEU A 53 -7.84 9.52 -8.67
C LEU A 53 -8.21 8.50 -9.74
N HIS A 54 -9.39 7.89 -9.66
CA HIS A 54 -9.88 6.98 -10.70
C HIS A 54 -10.04 7.70 -12.05
N ARG A 55 -10.63 8.90 -12.06
CA ARG A 55 -10.78 9.70 -13.28
C ARG A 55 -9.42 10.02 -13.92
N TRP A 56 -8.46 10.51 -13.13
CA TRP A 56 -7.11 10.81 -13.63
C TRP A 56 -6.34 9.57 -14.04
N GLY A 57 -6.54 8.43 -13.37
CA GLY A 57 -5.94 7.14 -13.74
C GLY A 57 -6.41 6.61 -15.10
N ALA A 58 -7.57 7.06 -15.59
CA ALA A 58 -8.07 6.76 -16.94
C ALA A 58 -7.56 7.71 -18.02
N GLN A 59 -6.73 8.69 -17.67
CA GLN A 59 -6.17 9.69 -18.58
C GLN A 59 -4.67 9.46 -18.80
N PRO A 60 -4.07 9.98 -19.88
CA PRO A 60 -2.64 9.86 -20.15
C PRO A 60 -1.81 10.84 -19.28
N LEU A 61 -2.07 10.88 -17.98
CA LEU A 61 -1.36 11.74 -17.03
C LEU A 61 -0.12 11.00 -16.47
N PRO A 62 0.99 11.71 -16.21
CA PRO A 62 2.21 11.11 -15.63
C PRO A 62 2.07 10.89 -14.11
N LEU A 63 0.95 10.29 -13.67
CA LEU A 63 0.69 9.96 -12.27
C LEU A 63 1.76 8.99 -11.77
N ASN A 64 2.40 9.36 -10.67
CA ASN A 64 3.48 8.56 -10.09
C ASN A 64 3.16 8.08 -8.67
N ALA A 65 2.53 8.92 -7.85
CA ALA A 65 2.12 8.57 -6.50
C ALA A 65 0.93 9.43 -6.06
N SER A 66 0.20 8.95 -5.06
CA SER A 66 -0.82 9.73 -4.36
C SER A 66 -0.78 9.43 -2.87
N CYS A 67 -1.15 10.40 -2.05
CA CYS A 67 -1.38 10.23 -0.63
C CYS A 67 -2.58 11.08 -0.23
N TRP A 68 -3.63 10.46 0.27
CA TRP A 68 -4.74 11.14 0.91
C TRP A 68 -4.66 10.94 2.42
N VAL A 69 -4.84 12.02 3.17
CA VAL A 69 -4.77 12.02 4.63
C VAL A 69 -5.70 13.10 5.19
N ARG A 70 -6.28 12.81 6.35
CA ARG A 70 -6.86 13.83 7.24
C ARG A 70 -5.76 14.31 8.19
N ASP A 71 -5.34 15.56 8.04
CA ASP A 71 -4.26 16.11 8.85
C ASP A 71 -4.79 16.63 10.19
N ASP A 72 -4.82 15.75 11.19
CA ASP A 72 -5.27 16.11 12.55
C ASP A 72 -4.28 17.00 13.33
N THR A 73 -3.13 17.35 12.73
CA THR A 73 -2.17 18.29 13.33
C THR A 73 -2.46 19.75 12.98
N ALA A 74 -3.22 19.99 11.90
CA ALA A 74 -3.59 21.32 11.44
C ALA A 74 -4.99 21.74 11.95
N PRO A 75 -5.23 23.05 12.19
CA PRO A 75 -6.54 23.55 12.58
C PRO A 75 -7.64 23.14 11.58
N GLY A 76 -8.74 22.57 12.11
CA GLY A 76 -9.87 22.12 11.31
C GLY A 76 -9.71 20.73 10.68
N SER A 77 -8.61 20.02 10.96
CA SER A 77 -8.33 18.67 10.45
C SER A 77 -8.61 18.51 8.95
N PRO A 78 -7.92 19.29 8.08
CA PRO A 78 -8.22 19.29 6.65
C PRO A 78 -7.95 17.91 6.03
N GLU A 79 -8.81 17.55 5.08
CA GLU A 79 -8.65 16.35 4.26
C GLU A 79 -7.94 16.74 2.95
N LEU A 80 -6.74 16.21 2.75
CA LEU A 80 -5.84 16.61 1.68
C LEU A 80 -5.48 15.41 0.81
N LEU A 81 -5.61 15.59 -0.50
CA LEU A 81 -5.07 14.69 -1.51
C LEU A 81 -3.79 15.30 -2.11
N PHE A 82 -2.67 14.64 -1.88
CA PHE A 82 -1.40 14.90 -2.56
C PHE A 82 -1.25 13.98 -3.77
N VAL A 83 -0.83 14.52 -4.90
CA VAL A 83 -0.54 13.78 -6.13
C VAL A 83 0.83 14.16 -6.65
N ARG A 84 1.71 13.17 -6.85
CA ARG A 84 3.01 13.35 -7.49
C ARG A 84 2.94 12.94 -8.95
N LEU A 85 3.43 13.83 -9.80
CA LEU A 85 3.61 13.64 -11.23
C LEU A 85 5.09 13.45 -11.54
N ARG A 86 5.45 12.44 -12.33
CA ARG A 86 6.85 12.21 -12.76
C ARG A 86 6.91 11.75 -14.21
N GLY A 87 7.77 12.38 -15.01
CA GLY A 87 7.93 12.03 -16.42
C GLY A 87 8.76 13.04 -17.19
N ALA A 88 8.47 13.18 -18.48
CA ALA A 88 9.03 14.26 -19.29
C ALA A 88 8.55 15.62 -18.75
N LEU A 89 9.44 16.63 -18.72
CA LEU A 89 9.12 17.96 -18.18
C LEU A 89 7.84 18.55 -18.79
N ALA A 90 7.71 18.54 -20.12
CA ALA A 90 6.54 19.06 -20.82
C ALA A 90 5.24 18.30 -20.45
N ALA A 91 5.32 16.99 -20.23
CA ALA A 91 4.16 16.19 -19.84
C ALA A 91 3.72 16.51 -18.40
N VAL A 92 4.69 16.72 -17.49
CA VAL A 92 4.41 17.12 -16.11
C VAL A 92 3.77 18.52 -16.07
N GLU A 93 4.33 19.49 -16.77
CA GLU A 93 3.78 20.85 -16.82
C GLU A 93 2.37 20.87 -17.43
N SER A 94 2.16 20.16 -18.55
CA SER A 94 0.84 20.03 -19.17
C SER A 94 -0.19 19.41 -18.23
N ALA A 95 0.20 18.36 -17.49
CA ALA A 95 -0.66 17.70 -16.52
C ALA A 95 -0.99 18.62 -15.34
N CYS A 96 -0.03 19.40 -14.83
CA CYS A 96 -0.28 20.40 -13.79
C CYS A 96 -1.33 21.42 -14.23
N THR A 97 -1.18 22.00 -15.43
CA THR A 97 -2.15 22.98 -15.97
C THR A 97 -3.54 22.35 -16.10
N GLN A 98 -3.63 21.15 -16.66
CA GLN A 98 -4.91 20.47 -16.84
C GLN A 98 -5.59 20.17 -15.50
N MET A 99 -4.89 19.54 -14.56
CA MET A 99 -5.45 19.12 -13.28
C MET A 99 -5.89 20.30 -12.40
N LEU A 100 -5.12 21.40 -12.41
CA LEU A 100 -5.46 22.62 -11.66
C LEU A 100 -6.59 23.43 -12.31
N ALA A 101 -6.82 23.28 -13.62
CA ALA A 101 -8.00 23.83 -14.29
C ALA A 101 -9.27 23.02 -13.98
N GLU A 102 -9.14 21.70 -13.81
CA GLU A 102 -10.26 20.81 -13.46
C GLU A 102 -10.73 20.94 -12.01
N LEU A 103 -9.79 21.13 -11.08
CA LEU A 103 -10.07 21.12 -9.65
C LEU A 103 -9.22 22.15 -8.89
N PRO A 104 -9.83 22.97 -8.01
CA PRO A 104 -9.07 23.89 -7.16
C PRO A 104 -8.04 23.14 -6.31
N GLY A 105 -6.78 23.49 -6.51
CA GLY A 105 -5.64 22.93 -5.81
C GLY A 105 -4.43 23.84 -5.94
N GLN A 106 -3.30 23.37 -5.44
CA GLN A 106 -2.05 24.12 -5.46
C GLN A 106 -0.90 23.22 -5.89
N ARG A 107 0.03 23.78 -6.68
CA ARG A 107 1.36 23.18 -6.88
C ARG A 107 2.26 23.56 -5.71
N LEU A 108 2.87 22.55 -5.09
CA LEU A 108 3.81 22.72 -4.01
C LEU A 108 5.26 22.79 -4.52
N ASP A 109 6.15 23.36 -3.71
CA ASP A 109 7.59 23.31 -3.97
C ASP A 109 8.11 21.88 -3.81
N ASN A 110 8.80 21.38 -4.83
CA ASN A 110 9.40 20.05 -4.82
C ASN A 110 10.46 19.90 -3.72
N ALA A 111 11.19 20.97 -3.38
CA ALA A 111 12.18 20.94 -2.31
C ALA A 111 11.54 20.64 -0.94
N GLN A 112 10.31 21.12 -0.72
CA GLN A 112 9.55 20.90 0.50
C GLN A 112 8.91 19.51 0.53
N THR A 113 8.34 19.06 -0.59
CA THR A 113 7.59 17.80 -0.66
C THR A 113 8.45 16.55 -0.80
N MET A 114 9.72 16.68 -1.20
CA MET A 114 10.63 15.53 -1.34
C MET A 114 10.80 14.76 -0.02
N GLY A 115 10.91 15.47 1.10
CA GLY A 115 11.00 14.89 2.44
C GLY A 115 9.75 14.07 2.80
N ASP A 116 8.57 14.64 2.56
CA ASP A 116 7.29 13.98 2.85
C ASP A 116 7.07 12.73 1.99
N TRP A 117 7.46 12.78 0.70
CA TRP A 117 7.38 11.59 -0.16
C TRP A 117 8.35 10.49 0.27
N ALA A 118 9.55 10.85 0.73
CA ALA A 118 10.48 9.89 1.32
C ALA A 118 9.92 9.30 2.61
N ALA A 119 9.38 10.15 3.49
CA ALA A 119 8.76 9.72 4.74
C ALA A 119 7.51 8.85 4.52
N CYS A 120 6.72 9.12 3.48
CA CYS A 120 5.58 8.28 3.10
C CYS A 120 6.06 6.90 2.66
N ARG A 121 7.03 6.85 1.74
CA ARG A 121 7.63 5.60 1.23
C ARG A 121 8.24 4.76 2.36
N ASP A 122 8.98 5.41 3.24
CA ASP A 122 9.72 4.76 4.32
C ASP A 122 8.86 4.58 5.58
N GLN A 123 7.59 4.97 5.51
CA GLN A 123 6.59 4.83 6.57
C GLN A 123 7.01 5.50 7.89
N THR A 124 7.52 6.72 7.78
CA THR A 124 7.96 7.59 8.88
C THR A 124 7.17 8.90 8.97
N LEU A 125 6.14 9.11 8.13
CA LEU A 125 5.17 10.18 8.33
C LEU A 125 4.56 10.12 9.74
N PRO A 126 4.06 11.23 10.30
CA PRO A 126 3.39 11.24 11.61
C PRO A 126 2.31 10.16 11.76
N PHE A 127 1.54 9.90 10.69
CA PHE A 127 0.54 8.83 10.64
C PHE A 127 1.09 7.44 11.00
N PHE A 128 2.34 7.13 10.67
CA PHE A 128 2.96 5.83 10.94
C PHE A 128 3.60 5.72 12.32
N THR A 129 3.42 6.73 13.16
CA THR A 129 3.73 6.67 14.59
C THR A 129 2.48 6.22 15.34
N GLN A 130 2.62 5.26 16.26
CA GLN A 130 1.48 4.77 17.04
C GLN A 130 0.84 5.94 17.83
N PRO A 131 -0.49 6.10 17.78
CA PRO A 131 -1.17 7.17 18.51
C PRO A 131 -0.90 7.10 20.02
N ALA A 132 -0.32 8.16 20.58
CA ALA A 132 0.06 8.22 22.00
C ALA A 132 -1.13 8.18 22.97
N GLN A 133 -2.33 8.55 22.49
CA GLN A 133 -3.56 8.64 23.28
C GLN A 133 -4.46 7.40 23.15
N ALA A 134 -3.96 6.31 22.56
CA ALA A 134 -4.75 5.10 22.44
C ALA A 134 -5.04 4.47 23.82
N THR A 135 -6.31 4.14 24.09
CA THR A 135 -6.75 3.49 25.33
C THR A 135 -6.32 2.03 25.43
N GLU A 136 -5.95 1.43 24.30
CA GLU A 136 -5.45 0.06 24.19
C GLU A 136 -4.30 -0.01 23.15
N PRO A 137 -3.45 -1.04 23.16
CA PRO A 137 -2.41 -1.23 22.16
C PRO A 137 -3.00 -1.37 20.75
N LEU A 138 -2.48 -0.57 19.81
CA LEU A 138 -2.92 -0.60 18.42
C LEU A 138 -1.88 -1.27 17.54
N ALA A 139 -2.37 -1.90 16.47
CA ALA A 139 -1.54 -2.48 15.44
C ALA A 139 -1.74 -1.71 14.13
N LEU A 140 -0.69 -1.67 13.30
CA LEU A 140 -0.79 -1.05 11.97
C LEU A 140 -1.30 -2.09 10.98
N TRP A 141 -2.44 -1.81 10.38
CA TRP A 141 -3.06 -2.65 9.37
C TRP A 141 -2.85 -2.07 7.98
N ARG A 142 -2.63 -2.97 7.01
CA ARG A 142 -2.49 -2.66 5.60
C ARG A 142 -3.61 -3.34 4.82
N LEU A 143 -4.47 -2.55 4.19
CA LEU A 143 -5.54 -3.01 3.34
C LEU A 143 -5.12 -2.81 1.89
N SER A 144 -5.01 -3.90 1.13
CA SER A 144 -4.75 -3.88 -0.31
C SER A 144 -6.06 -4.14 -1.04
N LEU A 145 -6.56 -3.12 -1.73
CA LEU A 145 -7.90 -3.09 -2.31
C LEU A 145 -7.80 -2.77 -3.81
N PRO A 146 -8.85 -3.07 -4.61
CA PRO A 146 -8.99 -2.46 -5.93
C PRO A 146 -8.94 -0.93 -5.83
N GLN A 147 -8.27 -0.26 -6.77
CA GLN A 147 -8.22 1.21 -6.81
C GLN A 147 -9.61 1.86 -6.93
N THR A 148 -10.59 1.10 -7.44
CA THR A 148 -12.00 1.49 -7.56
C THR A 148 -12.82 1.25 -6.29
N ALA A 149 -12.23 0.71 -5.22
CA ALA A 149 -12.96 0.45 -3.98
C ALA A 149 -13.49 1.76 -3.36
N PRO A 150 -14.74 1.79 -2.87
CA PRO A 150 -15.31 2.98 -2.23
C PRO A 150 -14.64 3.25 -0.88
N VAL A 151 -15.00 4.36 -0.24
CA VAL A 151 -14.68 4.60 1.18
C VAL A 151 -15.14 3.40 2.01
N LEU A 152 -14.26 2.88 2.88
CA LEU A 152 -14.62 1.84 3.83
C LEU A 152 -15.13 2.52 5.10
N HIS A 153 -16.31 2.12 5.57
CA HIS A 153 -16.93 2.63 6.79
C HIS A 153 -16.28 1.99 8.02
N LEU A 154 -15.02 2.35 8.28
CA LEU A 154 -14.24 1.91 9.42
C LEU A 154 -14.13 3.06 10.44
N PRO A 155 -14.18 2.78 11.75
CA PRO A 155 -14.12 3.81 12.79
C PRO A 155 -12.71 4.38 13.01
N TRP A 156 -11.70 3.87 12.31
CA TRP A 156 -10.31 4.30 12.45
C TRP A 156 -9.88 5.22 11.32
N ALA A 157 -9.07 6.22 11.66
CA ALA A 157 -8.46 7.12 10.69
C ALA A 157 -7.63 6.32 9.67
N GLN A 158 -7.75 6.72 8.40
CA GLN A 158 -7.08 6.06 7.29
C GLN A 158 -6.10 7.00 6.60
N LEU A 159 -4.96 6.46 6.17
CA LEU A 159 -4.10 7.06 5.16
C LEU A 159 -4.24 6.24 3.88
N VAL A 160 -4.49 6.89 2.74
CA VAL A 160 -4.77 6.21 1.47
C VAL A 160 -3.71 6.58 0.45
N GLU A 161 -2.98 5.59 -0.06
CA GLU A 161 -1.96 5.78 -1.09
C GLU A 161 -2.15 4.82 -2.28
N TRP A 162 -1.19 4.79 -3.21
CA TRP A 162 -1.24 3.97 -4.44
C TRP A 162 -2.53 4.15 -5.26
N HIS A 163 -2.97 5.40 -5.41
CA HIS A 163 -4.16 5.79 -6.15
C HIS A 163 -5.44 5.09 -5.62
N GLY A 164 -5.54 4.93 -4.30
CA GLY A 164 -6.71 4.34 -3.64
C GLY A 164 -6.58 2.85 -3.31
N GLY A 165 -5.60 2.17 -3.91
CA GLY A 165 -5.42 0.72 -3.79
C GLY A 165 -4.75 0.27 -2.49
N LEU A 166 -4.13 1.18 -1.73
CA LEU A 166 -3.50 0.85 -0.46
C LEU A 166 -4.04 1.77 0.64
N ARG A 167 -4.57 1.17 1.72
CA ARG A 167 -5.07 1.91 2.88
C ARG A 167 -4.40 1.43 4.15
N TRP A 168 -3.93 2.38 4.93
CA TRP A 168 -3.33 2.15 6.23
C TRP A 168 -4.26 2.64 7.31
N LEU A 169 -4.31 1.92 8.43
CA LEU A 169 -5.06 2.34 9.61
C LEU A 169 -4.47 1.69 10.87
N TRP A 170 -4.56 2.41 11.99
CA TRP A 170 -4.27 1.87 13.31
C TRP A 170 -5.55 1.36 13.94
N ALA A 171 -5.56 0.08 14.32
CA ALA A 171 -6.71 -0.56 14.95
C ALA A 171 -6.24 -1.64 15.93
N PRO A 172 -7.01 -1.94 16.98
CA PRO A 172 -6.67 -3.03 17.89
C PRO A 172 -6.69 -4.37 17.14
N GLU A 173 -5.91 -5.35 17.61
CA GLU A 173 -5.88 -6.68 16.97
C GLU A 173 -7.24 -7.39 17.02
N SER A 174 -8.09 -7.04 17.98
CA SER A 174 -9.49 -7.49 18.07
C SER A 174 -10.34 -7.08 16.86
N ALA A 175 -9.95 -6.04 16.12
CA ALA A 175 -10.63 -5.59 14.91
C ALA A 175 -10.36 -6.49 13.67
N GLN A 176 -9.48 -7.49 13.78
CA GLN A 176 -9.04 -8.33 12.66
C GLN A 176 -10.20 -8.85 11.79
N ALA A 177 -11.24 -9.42 12.42
CA ALA A 177 -12.36 -10.00 11.69
C ALA A 177 -13.12 -8.95 10.87
N GLN A 178 -13.40 -7.78 11.48
CA GLN A 178 -14.08 -6.66 10.83
C GLN A 178 -13.26 -6.13 9.65
N LEU A 179 -11.94 -5.94 9.83
CA LEU A 179 -11.07 -5.41 8.78
C LEU A 179 -10.97 -6.34 7.57
N ARG A 180 -10.81 -7.65 7.82
CA ARG A 180 -10.78 -8.66 6.75
C ARG A 180 -12.12 -8.77 6.03
N GLN A 181 -13.23 -8.72 6.77
CA GLN A 181 -14.57 -8.75 6.17
C GLN A 181 -14.83 -7.53 5.28
N GLU A 182 -14.51 -6.31 5.74
CA GLU A 182 -14.70 -5.10 4.94
C GLU A 182 -13.79 -5.05 3.71
N ALA A 183 -12.54 -5.50 3.84
CA ALA A 183 -11.64 -5.61 2.69
C ALA A 183 -12.16 -6.66 1.68
N ALA A 184 -12.55 -7.85 2.14
CA ALA A 184 -13.07 -8.91 1.29
C ALA A 184 -14.35 -8.53 0.55
N ARG A 185 -15.24 -7.75 1.20
CA ARG A 185 -16.49 -7.24 0.59
C ARG A 185 -16.25 -6.41 -0.67
N VAL A 186 -15.09 -5.77 -0.78
CA VAL A 186 -14.67 -4.98 -1.95
C VAL A 186 -13.61 -5.68 -2.79
N GLY A 187 -13.38 -6.99 -2.57
CA GLY A 187 -12.40 -7.78 -3.33
C GLY A 187 -10.94 -7.50 -2.96
N GLY A 188 -10.68 -6.96 -1.76
CA GLY A 188 -9.35 -6.72 -1.23
C GLY A 188 -8.98 -7.67 -0.09
N ILE A 189 -7.84 -7.41 0.53
CA ILE A 189 -7.29 -8.15 1.68
C ILE A 189 -6.84 -7.20 2.78
N ALA A 190 -6.91 -7.64 4.03
CA ALA A 190 -6.36 -6.93 5.19
C ALA A 190 -5.23 -7.74 5.84
N THR A 191 -4.05 -7.13 5.94
CA THR A 191 -2.86 -7.75 6.54
C THR A 191 -2.45 -6.96 7.79
N LEU A 192 -2.17 -7.66 8.88
CA LEU A 192 -1.53 -7.07 10.05
C LEU A 192 -0.07 -6.77 9.70
N PHE A 193 0.30 -5.50 9.60
CA PHE A 193 1.59 -5.08 9.05
C PHE A 193 2.62 -4.79 10.14
N ARG A 194 2.23 -4.14 11.25
CA ARG A 194 3.05 -4.03 12.47
C ARG A 194 2.20 -4.44 13.66
N ALA A 195 2.67 -5.42 14.43
CA ALA A 195 1.99 -5.89 15.63
C ALA A 195 2.04 -4.84 16.75
N SER A 196 1.06 -4.89 17.65
CA SER A 196 0.97 -3.98 18.80
C SER A 196 2.08 -4.21 19.83
N CYS A 197 2.63 -5.43 19.89
CA CYS A 197 3.80 -5.78 20.69
C CYS A 197 4.63 -6.89 20.04
N ALA A 198 5.90 -7.02 20.44
CA ALA A 198 6.85 -7.93 19.80
C ALA A 198 6.55 -9.44 20.00
N ASN A 199 5.63 -9.82 20.90
CA ASN A 199 5.52 -11.20 21.40
C ASN A 199 4.22 -11.96 21.05
N THR A 200 3.24 -11.38 20.35
CA THR A 200 1.88 -11.99 20.25
C THR A 200 1.44 -12.47 18.87
N THR A 201 2.12 -12.11 17.78
CA THR A 201 1.63 -12.47 16.43
C THR A 201 2.15 -13.84 15.98
N ARG A 202 1.33 -14.88 16.17
CA ARG A 202 1.48 -16.14 15.43
C ARG A 202 1.15 -15.87 13.96
N ALA A 203 1.84 -16.50 13.00
CA ALA A 203 1.65 -16.20 11.56
C ALA A 203 0.19 -16.26 11.07
N ALA A 204 -0.66 -17.07 11.71
CA ALA A 204 -2.10 -17.13 11.42
C ALA A 204 -2.86 -15.81 11.62
N SER A 205 -2.37 -14.87 12.43
CA SER A 205 -2.98 -13.54 12.59
C SER A 205 -2.47 -12.50 11.58
N VAL A 206 -1.35 -12.78 10.91
CA VAL A 206 -0.70 -11.82 10.00
C VAL A 206 -1.43 -11.72 8.67
N PHE A 207 -1.59 -12.85 7.99
CA PHE A 207 -2.15 -12.92 6.64
C PHE A 207 -3.62 -13.29 6.65
N ASP A 208 -4.34 -12.82 5.64
CA ASP A 208 -5.73 -13.22 5.41
C ASP A 208 -5.83 -14.71 5.09
N ALA A 209 -6.97 -15.33 5.39
CA ALA A 209 -7.14 -16.77 5.17
C ALA A 209 -7.13 -17.10 3.68
N LEU A 210 -6.41 -18.16 3.31
CA LEU A 210 -6.45 -18.67 1.95
C LEU A 210 -7.77 -19.40 1.71
N ASN A 211 -8.31 -19.28 0.50
CA ASN A 211 -9.35 -20.20 0.06
C ASN A 211 -8.74 -21.61 -0.17
N PRO A 212 -9.54 -22.69 -0.16
CA PRO A 212 -9.03 -24.06 -0.23
C PRO A 212 -8.19 -24.36 -1.48
N ALA A 213 -8.54 -23.79 -2.63
CA ALA A 213 -7.80 -24.01 -3.87
C ALA A 213 -6.41 -23.37 -3.82
N THR A 214 -6.33 -22.12 -3.35
CA THR A 214 -5.06 -21.41 -3.17
C THR A 214 -4.20 -22.10 -2.11
N GLU A 215 -4.80 -22.57 -1.01
CA GLU A 215 -4.10 -23.32 0.02
C GLU A 215 -3.45 -24.60 -0.54
N GLN A 216 -4.19 -25.36 -1.36
CA GLN A 216 -3.66 -26.56 -2.00
C GLN A 216 -2.47 -26.25 -2.92
N ILE A 217 -2.54 -25.14 -3.66
CA ILE A 217 -1.44 -24.68 -4.50
C ILE A 217 -0.21 -24.35 -3.64
N HIS A 218 -0.39 -23.59 -2.55
CA HIS A 218 0.70 -23.27 -1.63
C HIS A 218 1.36 -24.52 -1.04
N ARG A 219 0.57 -25.53 -0.64
CA ARG A 219 1.10 -26.79 -0.08
C ARG A 219 1.92 -27.57 -1.10
N ARG A 220 1.45 -27.64 -2.35
CA ARG A 220 2.17 -28.33 -3.43
C ARG A 220 3.47 -27.62 -3.76
N LEU A 221 3.45 -26.29 -3.86
CA LEU A 221 4.67 -25.51 -4.09
C LEU A 221 5.66 -25.68 -2.93
N LYS A 222 5.19 -25.66 -1.69
CA LYS A 222 6.02 -25.89 -0.51
C LYS A 222 6.67 -27.28 -0.53
N ALA A 223 5.92 -28.33 -0.87
CA ALA A 223 6.45 -29.69 -0.95
C ALA A 223 7.54 -29.85 -2.05
N GLU A 224 7.37 -29.17 -3.20
CA GLU A 224 8.35 -29.21 -4.28
C GLU A 224 9.61 -28.40 -3.98
N PHE A 225 9.46 -27.20 -3.39
CA PHE A 225 10.59 -26.28 -3.13
C PHE A 225 11.30 -26.51 -1.78
N ASP A 226 10.59 -27.07 -0.80
CA ASP A 226 11.13 -27.37 0.53
C ASP A 226 10.62 -28.72 1.06
N PRO A 227 11.02 -29.84 0.43
CA PRO A 227 10.60 -31.17 0.86
C PRO A 227 11.05 -31.52 2.29
N ALA A 228 12.08 -30.85 2.81
CA ALA A 228 12.59 -31.04 4.17
C ALA A 228 11.94 -30.12 5.21
N GLY A 229 11.13 -29.14 4.80
CA GLY A 229 10.45 -28.20 5.69
C GLY A 229 11.39 -27.26 6.46
N ILE A 230 12.58 -26.95 5.92
CA ILE A 230 13.61 -26.15 6.61
C ILE A 230 13.45 -24.64 6.41
N PHE A 231 12.77 -24.21 5.34
CA PHE A 231 12.66 -22.81 4.94
C PHE A 231 11.49 -22.13 5.64
N ASN A 232 11.80 -21.29 6.64
CA ASN A 232 10.88 -20.44 7.41
C ASN A 232 9.51 -21.11 7.73
N PRO A 233 9.50 -22.28 8.40
CA PRO A 233 8.28 -23.01 8.66
C PRO A 233 7.29 -22.17 9.47
N GLY A 234 6.03 -22.16 9.05
CA GLY A 234 4.96 -21.42 9.71
C GLY A 234 5.10 -19.90 9.62
N ARG A 235 5.94 -19.34 8.72
CA ARG A 235 6.10 -17.88 8.57
C ARG A 235 4.89 -17.19 7.93
N MET A 236 4.24 -17.86 6.97
CA MET A 236 3.05 -17.32 6.28
C MET A 236 1.76 -17.91 6.83
N PHE A 237 1.62 -19.23 6.78
CA PHE A 237 0.42 -19.92 7.25
C PHE A 237 0.85 -21.08 8.13
N THR A 238 0.08 -21.35 9.18
CA THR A 238 0.34 -22.49 10.06
C THR A 238 0.26 -23.80 9.25
N GLY A 239 1.29 -24.64 9.34
CA GLY A 239 1.34 -25.92 8.60
C GLY A 239 1.80 -25.81 7.15
N LEU A 240 2.19 -24.60 6.71
CA LEU A 240 2.97 -24.34 5.51
C LEU A 240 4.40 -23.95 5.87
#